data_AF-A0A1J4WP04-F1
#
_entry.id   AF-A0A1J4WP04-F1
#
_cell.length_a   1.000
_cell.length_b   1.000
_cell.length_c   1.000
_cell.angle_alpha   90.00
_cell.angle_beta   90.00
_cell.angle_gamma   90.00
#
_symmetry.space_group_name_H-M   'P 1'
#
loop_
_entity.id
_entity.type
_entity.pdbx_description
1 polymer ?
#
loop_
_entity_poly.entity_id
_entity_poly.type
_entity_poly.pdbx_seq_one_letter_code
_entity_poly.pdbx_strand_id
1 'polypeptide(L)'
;MSWAAKRRFIILLIVGAVVVVFLTIVSVAIFYKTPTCTDGAINQGETGVDCGGPCSYLCAAQEQPPTVLFTKAIQNGAGRVNVVAEVENKNADAAAKNVHYRITLYGNGQSLIQELTGTLDLPPGTRVLVLVPNVPSGKQTIVNAFLDIDPSSPHWFVMTTDPRIIPTVPNTIQSGSADTPRIEAVLANGSALPLMNVRAIVFVRDAYKNVIAASETILPLIPAQGNATATFTWNSAFSSVPASIEVMPIIPLP
;
A
#
# COMPACT_ATOMS: atom_id res chain seq x y z
N MET A 1 -44.84 15.58 55.34
CA MET A 1 -43.76 14.58 55.45
C MET A 1 -42.79 15.01 56.53
N SER A 2 -42.48 14.14 57.51
CA SER A 2 -41.50 14.47 58.55
C SER A 2 -40.09 14.60 57.96
N TRP A 3 -39.26 15.48 58.52
CA TRP A 3 -37.88 15.71 58.09
C TRP A 3 -37.06 14.39 58.05
N ALA A 4 -37.31 13.49 59.00
CA ALA A 4 -36.70 12.17 59.06
C ALA A 4 -37.13 11.26 57.88
N ALA A 5 -38.38 11.32 57.42
CA ALA A 5 -38.86 10.52 56.28
C ALA A 5 -38.22 10.99 54.96
N LYS A 6 -38.08 12.30 54.76
CA LYS A 6 -37.41 12.87 53.57
C LYS A 6 -35.93 12.47 53.50
N ARG A 7 -35.22 12.48 54.64
CA ARG A 7 -33.80 12.10 54.72
C ARG A 7 -33.59 10.60 54.50
N ARG A 8 -34.48 9.75 55.04
CA ARG A 8 -34.48 8.29 54.78
C ARG A 8 -34.74 7.95 53.32
N PHE A 9 -35.69 8.65 52.68
CA PHE A 9 -35.98 8.47 51.26
C PHE A 9 -34.78 8.84 50.36
N ILE A 10 -34.10 9.96 50.64
CA ILE A 10 -32.90 10.38 49.91
C ILE A 10 -31.76 9.34 50.05
N ILE A 11 -31.52 8.82 51.26
CA ILE A 11 -30.48 7.80 51.48
C ILE A 11 -30.80 6.52 50.71
N LEU A 12 -32.05 6.05 50.73
CA LEU A 12 -32.46 4.86 49.97
C LEU A 12 -32.31 5.06 48.45
N LEU A 13 -32.58 6.27 47.94
CA LEU A 13 -32.41 6.58 46.52
C LEU A 13 -30.92 6.56 46.12
N ILE A 14 -30.03 7.13 46.94
CA ILE A 14 -28.58 7.11 46.69
C ILE A 14 -28.05 5.67 46.72
N VAL A 15 -28.42 4.89 47.73
CA VAL A 15 -27.99 3.48 47.83
C VAL A 15 -28.53 2.67 46.65
N GLY A 16 -29.80 2.85 46.29
CA GLY A 16 -30.40 2.22 45.12
C GLY A 16 -29.67 2.57 43.81
N ALA A 17 -29.32 3.85 43.62
CA ALA A 17 -28.56 4.29 42.46
C ALA A 17 -27.16 3.65 42.40
N VAL A 18 -26.46 3.56 43.54
CA VAL A 18 -25.15 2.88 43.62
C VAL A 18 -25.27 1.40 43.29
N VAL A 19 -26.30 0.72 43.79
CA VAL A 19 -26.56 -0.70 43.47
C VAL A 19 -26.85 -0.88 41.98
N VAL A 20 -27.68 -0.01 41.38
CA VAL A 20 -27.96 -0.07 39.94
C VAL A 20 -26.68 0.15 39.13
N VAL A 21 -25.86 1.16 39.47
CA VAL A 21 -24.57 1.40 38.79
C VAL A 21 -23.61 0.22 38.94
N PHE A 22 -23.56 -0.40 40.13
CA PHE A 22 -22.74 -1.59 40.34
C PHE A 22 -23.23 -2.77 39.49
N LEU A 23 -24.55 -3.02 39.47
CA LEU A 23 -25.15 -4.09 38.67
C LEU A 23 -24.99 -3.85 37.17
N THR A 24 -25.06 -2.61 36.69
CA THR A 24 -24.82 -2.29 35.28
C THR A 24 -23.36 -2.51 34.91
N ILE A 25 -22.40 -2.07 35.73
CA ILE A 25 -20.96 -2.31 35.49
C ILE A 25 -20.67 -3.83 35.45
N VAL A 26 -21.17 -4.59 36.42
CA VAL A 26 -21.00 -6.05 36.48
C VAL A 26 -21.67 -6.73 35.29
N SER A 27 -22.88 -6.29 34.89
CA SER A 27 -23.57 -6.85 33.73
C SER A 27 -22.81 -6.57 32.44
N VAL A 28 -22.31 -5.36 32.24
CA VAL A 28 -21.47 -5.03 31.07
C VAL A 28 -20.20 -5.88 31.09
N ALA A 29 -19.52 -6.02 32.22
CA ALA A 29 -18.30 -6.83 32.32
C ALA A 29 -18.50 -8.34 32.05
N ILE A 30 -19.68 -8.89 32.35
CA ILE A 30 -19.99 -10.32 32.17
C ILE A 30 -20.56 -10.61 30.78
N PHE A 31 -21.44 -9.74 30.26
CA PHE A 31 -22.19 -10.00 29.04
C PHE A 31 -21.63 -9.32 27.78
N TYR A 32 -20.83 -8.26 27.93
CA TYR A 32 -20.19 -7.60 26.80
C TYR A 32 -18.80 -8.22 26.54
N LYS A 33 -18.72 -9.13 25.56
CA LYS A 33 -17.45 -9.64 25.05
C LYS A 33 -17.11 -8.90 23.76
N THR A 34 -15.89 -8.37 23.68
CA THR A 34 -15.35 -7.79 22.45
C THR A 34 -15.32 -8.85 21.35
N PRO A 35 -15.70 -8.53 20.11
CA PRO A 35 -15.61 -9.47 19.00
C PRO A 35 -14.19 -10.00 18.85
N THR A 36 -14.04 -11.31 18.76
CA THR A 36 -12.74 -12.00 18.68
C THR A 36 -12.46 -12.43 17.25
N CYS A 37 -11.89 -11.54 16.45
CA CYS A 37 -11.60 -11.78 15.03
C CYS A 37 -10.33 -12.62 14.77
N THR A 38 -9.96 -13.51 15.69
CA THR A 38 -8.74 -14.35 15.60
C THR A 38 -8.87 -15.67 16.37
N ASP A 39 -10.06 -16.02 16.84
CA ASP A 39 -10.27 -17.18 17.71
C ASP A 39 -10.69 -18.45 16.95
N GLY A 40 -10.80 -18.37 15.63
CA GLY A 40 -11.14 -19.49 14.76
C GLY A 40 -12.61 -19.90 14.82
N ALA A 41 -13.49 -19.06 15.37
CA ALA A 41 -14.91 -19.37 15.53
C ALA A 41 -15.82 -18.27 14.97
N ILE A 42 -16.85 -18.66 14.21
CA ILE A 42 -17.87 -17.72 13.72
C ILE A 42 -18.74 -17.27 14.89
N ASN A 43 -18.56 -16.04 15.35
CA ASN A 43 -19.28 -15.52 16.49
C ASN A 43 -19.55 -14.01 16.34
N GLN A 44 -20.26 -13.41 17.30
CA GLN A 44 -20.43 -11.95 17.44
C GLN A 44 -20.86 -11.16 16.17
N GLY A 45 -21.51 -11.81 15.20
CA GLY A 45 -22.00 -11.19 13.97
C GLY A 45 -21.06 -11.28 12.76
N GLU A 46 -20.01 -12.10 12.84
CA GLU A 46 -19.13 -12.44 11.71
C GLU A 46 -19.88 -13.16 10.57
N THR A 47 -19.43 -12.95 9.33
CA THR A 47 -19.99 -13.61 8.14
C THR A 47 -19.22 -14.87 7.75
N GLY A 48 -18.02 -15.07 8.30
CA GLY A 48 -17.19 -16.27 8.18
C GLY A 48 -16.28 -16.39 9.40
N VAL A 49 -15.36 -17.37 9.41
CA VAL A 49 -14.46 -17.56 10.55
C VAL A 49 -13.47 -16.39 10.61
N ASP A 50 -13.51 -15.61 11.70
CA ASP A 50 -12.62 -14.47 11.94
C ASP A 50 -12.70 -13.37 10.85
N CYS A 51 -13.83 -13.27 10.13
CA CYS A 51 -13.97 -12.35 9.01
C CYS A 51 -15.38 -11.77 8.82
N GLY A 52 -15.42 -10.56 8.28
CA GLY A 52 -16.63 -9.79 8.02
C GLY A 52 -17.41 -9.39 9.28
N GLY A 53 -18.54 -8.70 9.08
CA GLY A 53 -19.33 -8.15 10.19
C GLY A 53 -18.52 -7.15 11.03
N PRO A 54 -18.29 -7.41 12.34
CA PRO A 54 -17.49 -6.54 13.20
C PRO A 54 -15.97 -6.61 12.93
N CYS A 55 -15.50 -7.58 12.13
CA CYS A 55 -14.08 -7.78 11.87
C CYS A 55 -13.56 -6.92 10.72
N SER A 56 -12.32 -6.46 10.84
CA SER A 56 -11.65 -5.66 9.81
C SER A 56 -11.32 -6.47 8.57
N TYR A 57 -11.12 -7.78 8.68
CA TYR A 57 -10.75 -8.63 7.55
C TYR A 57 -11.97 -9.02 6.71
N LEU A 58 -11.79 -9.04 5.38
CA LEU A 58 -12.78 -9.55 4.46
C LEU A 58 -12.81 -11.08 4.53
N CYS A 59 -13.97 -11.66 4.22
CA CYS A 59 -14.05 -13.09 3.98
C CYS A 59 -13.68 -13.40 2.53
N ALA A 60 -13.11 -14.58 2.29
CA ALA A 60 -12.67 -15.03 0.95
C ALA A 60 -13.71 -14.84 -0.18
N ALA A 61 -15.01 -14.94 0.12
CA ALA A 61 -16.07 -14.73 -0.86
C ALA A 61 -16.23 -13.28 -1.35
N GLN A 62 -15.70 -12.32 -0.61
CA GLN A 62 -15.76 -10.87 -0.89
C GLN A 62 -14.45 -10.35 -1.51
N GLU A 63 -13.40 -11.15 -1.49
CA GLU A 63 -12.06 -10.77 -1.94
C GLU A 63 -11.93 -10.91 -3.45
N GLN A 64 -11.42 -9.88 -4.11
CA GLN A 64 -10.96 -9.98 -5.50
C GLN A 64 -9.43 -10.10 -5.52
N PRO A 65 -8.87 -11.09 -6.25
CA PRO A 65 -7.42 -11.22 -6.35
C PRO A 65 -6.81 -10.00 -7.06
N PRO A 66 -5.60 -9.58 -6.67
CA PRO A 66 -4.91 -8.51 -7.36
C PRO A 66 -4.56 -8.93 -8.78
N THR A 67 -4.50 -7.97 -9.70
CA THR A 67 -4.19 -8.23 -11.11
C THR A 67 -2.85 -7.63 -11.47
N VAL A 68 -1.93 -8.46 -11.95
CA VAL A 68 -0.65 -8.00 -12.50
C VAL A 68 -0.92 -7.49 -13.92
N LEU A 69 -0.89 -6.17 -14.12
CA LEU A 69 -1.19 -5.54 -15.40
C LEU A 69 -0.06 -5.76 -16.41
N PHE A 70 1.19 -5.67 -15.97
CA PHE A 70 2.35 -6.09 -16.74
C PHE A 70 3.56 -6.34 -15.85
N THR A 71 4.56 -7.00 -16.42
CA THR A 71 5.92 -7.08 -15.88
C THR A 71 6.90 -6.96 -17.04
N LYS A 72 7.97 -6.20 -16.87
CA LYS A 72 8.96 -5.94 -17.91
C LYS A 72 10.36 -5.77 -17.31
N ALA A 73 11.36 -6.37 -17.95
CA ALA A 73 12.76 -6.07 -17.68
C ALA A 73 13.26 -4.99 -18.65
N ILE A 74 13.86 -3.93 -18.11
CA ILE A 74 14.46 -2.82 -18.84
C ILE A 74 15.98 -2.96 -18.74
N GLN A 75 16.64 -3.01 -19.89
CA GLN A 75 18.09 -3.13 -19.97
C GLN A 75 18.74 -1.75 -19.71
N ASN A 76 19.62 -1.66 -18.71
CA ASN A 76 20.29 -0.40 -18.36
C ASN A 76 21.77 -0.35 -18.78
N GLY A 77 22.22 -1.30 -19.60
CA GLY A 77 23.62 -1.51 -19.93
C GLY A 77 24.40 -2.20 -18.79
N ALA A 78 25.60 -2.71 -19.12
CA ALA A 78 26.52 -3.33 -18.15
C ALA A 78 26.04 -4.61 -17.43
N GLY A 79 25.18 -5.43 -18.06
CA GLY A 79 24.75 -6.73 -17.49
C GLY A 79 23.86 -6.60 -16.24
N ARG A 80 23.14 -5.48 -16.15
CA ARG A 80 22.10 -5.23 -15.15
C ARG A 80 20.81 -4.78 -15.82
N VAL A 81 19.70 -5.12 -15.18
CA VAL A 81 18.36 -4.70 -15.60
C VAL A 81 17.61 -4.07 -14.44
N ASN A 82 16.65 -3.22 -14.76
CA ASN A 82 15.58 -2.87 -13.83
C ASN A 82 14.36 -3.71 -14.19
N VAL A 83 13.74 -4.34 -13.20
CA VAL A 83 12.46 -5.02 -13.41
C VAL A 83 11.36 -4.11 -12.91
N VAL A 84 10.38 -3.85 -13.77
CA VAL A 84 9.20 -3.04 -13.46
C VAL A 84 7.94 -3.87 -13.59
N ALA A 85 6.97 -3.61 -12.74
CA ALA A 85 5.64 -4.17 -12.85
C ALA A 85 4.60 -3.16 -12.37
N GLU A 86 3.35 -3.40 -12.74
CA GLU A 86 2.20 -2.65 -12.25
C GLU A 86 1.14 -3.64 -11.79
N VAL A 87 0.69 -3.49 -10.55
CA VAL A 87 -0.30 -4.38 -9.92
C VAL A 87 -1.52 -3.57 -9.54
N GLU A 88 -2.70 -4.02 -9.93
CA GLU A 88 -3.97 -3.39 -9.64
C GLU A 88 -4.70 -4.11 -8.50
N ASN A 89 -5.11 -3.34 -7.49
CA ASN A 89 -6.09 -3.77 -6.52
C ASN A 89 -7.50 -3.42 -7.03
N LYS A 90 -8.30 -4.45 -7.32
CA LYS A 90 -9.68 -4.29 -7.79
C LYS A 90 -10.69 -4.05 -6.67
N ASN A 91 -10.32 -4.27 -5.42
CA ASN A 91 -11.19 -4.03 -4.27
C ASN A 91 -11.21 -2.54 -3.95
N ALA A 92 -12.34 -1.88 -4.20
CA ALA A 92 -12.48 -0.42 -4.01
C ALA A 92 -12.42 0.02 -2.54
N ASP A 93 -12.84 -0.86 -1.62
CA ASP A 93 -12.97 -0.58 -0.18
C ASP A 93 -12.14 -1.53 0.68
N ALA A 94 -11.14 -2.21 0.09
CA ALA A 94 -10.26 -3.11 0.83
C ALA A 94 -8.81 -2.94 0.41
N ALA A 95 -7.91 -3.12 1.37
CA ALA A 95 -6.48 -3.07 1.17
C ALA A 95 -5.80 -4.34 1.68
N ALA A 96 -4.60 -4.62 1.18
CA ALA A 96 -3.77 -5.71 1.67
C ALA A 96 -2.33 -5.20 1.87
N LYS A 97 -1.73 -5.52 3.02
CA LYS A 97 -0.40 -5.06 3.41
C LYS A 97 0.61 -6.19 3.31
N ASN A 98 1.87 -5.87 2.99
CA ASN A 98 2.97 -6.84 2.90
C ASN A 98 2.66 -8.06 2.02
N VAL A 99 2.01 -7.82 0.88
CA VAL A 99 1.67 -8.88 -0.08
C VAL A 99 2.94 -9.37 -0.75
N HIS A 100 3.26 -10.65 -0.57
CA HIS A 100 4.44 -11.27 -1.13
C HIS A 100 4.25 -11.52 -2.62
N TYR A 101 5.25 -11.11 -3.39
CA TYR A 101 5.35 -11.39 -4.81
C TYR A 101 6.66 -12.10 -5.13
N ARG A 102 6.64 -12.84 -6.23
CA ARG A 102 7.81 -13.44 -6.87
C ARG A 102 7.91 -12.93 -8.29
N ILE A 103 9.10 -12.51 -8.69
CA ILE A 103 9.45 -12.17 -10.07
C ILE A 103 10.32 -13.29 -10.63
N THR A 104 9.92 -13.84 -11.76
CA THR A 104 10.66 -14.89 -12.47
C THR A 104 11.23 -14.32 -13.76
N LEU A 105 12.55 -14.39 -13.92
CA LEU A 105 13.27 -13.85 -15.08
C LEU A 105 13.69 -14.97 -16.02
N TYR A 106 13.33 -14.82 -17.30
CA TYR A 106 13.63 -15.80 -18.34
C TYR A 106 14.54 -15.21 -19.42
N GLY A 107 15.50 -16.02 -19.83
CA GLY A 107 16.39 -15.75 -20.95
C GLY A 107 15.85 -16.26 -22.29
N ASN A 108 16.74 -16.33 -23.27
CA ASN A 108 16.43 -16.91 -24.56
C ASN A 108 16.01 -18.38 -24.44
N GLY A 109 15.04 -18.83 -25.26
CA GLY A 109 14.53 -20.20 -25.20
C GLY A 109 13.81 -20.56 -23.90
N GLN A 110 13.27 -19.58 -23.17
CA GLN A 110 12.56 -19.77 -21.88
C GLN A 110 13.42 -20.38 -20.77
N SER A 111 14.75 -20.22 -20.82
CA SER A 111 15.61 -20.65 -19.72
C SER A 111 15.39 -19.77 -18.49
N LEU A 112 15.09 -20.37 -17.33
CA LEU A 112 15.05 -19.64 -16.06
C LEU A 112 16.44 -19.07 -15.75
N ILE A 113 16.52 -17.75 -15.52
CA ILE A 113 17.76 -17.06 -15.12
C ILE A 113 17.81 -16.92 -13.60
N GLN A 114 16.77 -16.33 -13.01
CA GLN A 114 16.72 -16.03 -11.59
C GLN A 114 15.27 -15.78 -11.14
N GLU A 115 15.00 -16.06 -9.87
CA GLU A 115 13.81 -15.62 -9.16
C GLU A 115 14.17 -14.53 -8.14
N LEU A 116 13.29 -13.54 -8.00
CA LEU A 116 13.37 -12.46 -7.02
C LEU A 116 12.09 -12.46 -6.20
N THR A 117 12.17 -12.11 -4.93
CA THR A 117 11.01 -12.00 -4.04
C THR A 117 10.97 -10.62 -3.42
N GLY A 118 9.76 -10.15 -3.13
CA GLY A 118 9.57 -8.90 -2.40
C GLY A 118 8.15 -8.80 -1.85
N THR A 119 7.85 -7.65 -1.26
CA THR A 119 6.52 -7.33 -0.77
C THR A 119 6.02 -6.03 -1.37
N LEU A 120 4.71 -5.92 -1.55
CA LEU A 120 4.04 -4.66 -1.86
C LEU A 120 2.79 -4.47 -0.99
N ASP A 121 2.44 -3.21 -0.79
CA ASP A 121 1.14 -2.84 -0.23
C ASP A 121 0.17 -2.58 -1.38
N LEU A 122 -1.09 -2.99 -1.21
CA LEU A 122 -2.18 -2.86 -2.17
C LEU A 122 -3.28 -1.98 -1.59
N PRO A 123 -3.25 -0.66 -1.84
CA PRO A 123 -4.30 0.24 -1.36
C PRO A 123 -5.59 0.14 -2.15
N PRO A 124 -6.74 0.57 -1.58
CA PRO A 124 -8.06 0.33 -2.16
C PRO A 124 -8.23 0.95 -3.55
N GLY A 125 -8.66 0.15 -4.52
CA GLY A 125 -8.98 0.62 -5.88
C GLY A 125 -7.84 1.29 -6.64
N THR A 126 -6.58 1.03 -6.27
CA THR A 126 -5.40 1.70 -6.86
C THR A 126 -4.51 0.75 -7.65
N ARG A 127 -3.67 1.35 -8.50
CA ARG A 127 -2.57 0.67 -9.19
C ARG A 127 -1.27 1.02 -8.51
N VAL A 128 -0.43 0.01 -8.30
CA VAL A 128 0.82 0.12 -7.57
C VAL A 128 1.97 -0.24 -8.51
N LEU A 129 2.92 0.68 -8.61
CA LEU A 129 4.16 0.46 -9.35
C LEU A 129 5.15 -0.34 -8.48
N VAL A 130 5.73 -1.37 -9.07
CA VAL A 130 6.83 -2.16 -8.49
C VAL A 130 8.08 -1.91 -9.32
N LEU A 131 9.18 -1.57 -8.65
CA LEU A 131 10.50 -1.43 -9.26
C LEU A 131 11.51 -2.25 -8.45
N VAL A 132 12.20 -3.17 -9.12
CA VAL A 132 13.39 -3.84 -8.58
C VAL A 132 14.60 -3.36 -9.39
N PRO A 133 15.39 -2.42 -8.87
CA PRO A 133 16.49 -1.84 -9.62
C PRO A 133 17.75 -2.73 -9.59
N ASN A 134 18.63 -2.54 -10.57
CA ASN A 134 20.00 -3.07 -10.59
C ASN A 134 20.12 -4.60 -10.48
N VAL A 135 19.11 -5.34 -10.94
CA VAL A 135 19.10 -6.80 -10.95
C VAL A 135 20.25 -7.31 -11.83
N PRO A 136 21.17 -8.13 -11.30
CA PRO A 136 22.27 -8.67 -12.08
C PRO A 136 21.75 -9.69 -13.10
N SER A 137 22.03 -9.48 -14.38
CA SER A 137 21.76 -10.46 -15.44
C SER A 137 23.03 -11.17 -15.94
N GLY A 138 24.21 -10.72 -15.48
CA GLY A 138 25.50 -11.29 -15.87
C GLY A 138 25.72 -11.14 -17.38
N LYS A 139 26.04 -12.26 -18.06
CA LYS A 139 26.15 -12.31 -19.53
C LYS A 139 24.86 -12.74 -20.22
N GLN A 140 23.81 -13.06 -19.46
CA GLN A 140 22.55 -13.53 -20.01
C GLN A 140 21.65 -12.34 -20.34
N THR A 141 21.02 -12.38 -21.51
CA THR A 141 20.00 -11.42 -21.90
C THR A 141 18.66 -11.88 -21.36
N ILE A 142 18.05 -11.06 -20.50
CA ILE A 142 16.68 -11.28 -20.02
C ILE A 142 15.72 -10.89 -21.14
N VAL A 143 14.87 -11.83 -21.52
CA VAL A 143 13.87 -11.69 -22.58
C VAL A 143 12.49 -11.44 -21.99
N ASN A 144 12.13 -12.18 -20.93
CA ASN A 144 10.83 -12.06 -20.27
C ASN A 144 10.99 -11.96 -18.75
N ALA A 145 10.03 -11.28 -18.12
CA ALA A 145 9.90 -11.20 -16.68
C ALA A 145 8.41 -11.34 -16.33
N PHE A 146 8.11 -12.12 -15.30
CA PHE A 146 6.74 -12.33 -14.81
C PHE A 146 6.69 -12.10 -13.32
N LEU A 147 5.79 -11.24 -12.86
CA LEU A 147 5.47 -11.10 -11.45
C LEU A 147 4.25 -11.96 -11.15
N ASP A 148 4.38 -12.82 -10.16
CA ASP A 148 3.32 -13.62 -9.59
C ASP A 148 3.11 -13.21 -8.14
N ILE A 149 1.85 -13.10 -7.71
CA ILE A 149 1.48 -12.90 -6.32
C ILE A 149 1.04 -14.25 -5.76
N ASP A 150 1.56 -14.62 -4.58
CA ASP A 150 1.08 -15.81 -3.88
C ASP A 150 -0.42 -15.62 -3.56
N PRO A 151 -1.33 -16.48 -4.06
CA PRO A 151 -2.76 -16.34 -3.82
C PRO A 151 -3.14 -16.31 -2.33
N SER A 152 -2.30 -16.88 -1.46
CA SER A 152 -2.52 -16.91 -0.02
C SER A 152 -1.93 -15.71 0.74
N SER A 153 -1.12 -14.88 0.09
CA SER A 153 -0.45 -13.76 0.76
C SER A 153 -1.32 -12.51 0.99
N PRO A 154 -2.26 -12.12 0.10
CA PRO A 154 -3.14 -11.00 0.37
C PRO A 154 -4.08 -11.31 1.53
N HIS A 155 -3.91 -10.61 2.65
CA HIS A 155 -4.88 -10.57 3.74
C HIS A 155 -5.65 -9.26 3.66
N TRP A 156 -6.85 -9.31 3.08
CA TRP A 156 -7.65 -8.13 2.79
C TRP A 156 -8.35 -7.60 4.04
N PHE A 157 -8.18 -6.32 4.32
CA PHE A 157 -8.91 -5.60 5.36
C PHE A 157 -9.69 -4.43 4.80
N VAL A 158 -10.85 -4.14 5.41
CA VAL A 158 -11.75 -3.05 5.04
C VAL A 158 -11.03 -1.72 5.24
N MET A 159 -11.06 -0.89 4.20
CA MET A 159 -10.46 0.42 4.15
C MET A 159 -11.28 1.30 3.21
N THR A 160 -12.46 1.73 3.66
CA THR A 160 -13.39 2.60 2.91
C THR A 160 -12.91 4.05 2.82
N THR A 161 -11.91 4.42 3.62
CA THR A 161 -11.28 5.74 3.59
C THR A 161 -9.79 5.54 3.76
N ASP A 162 -9.00 6.06 2.83
CA ASP A 162 -7.55 5.99 2.90
C ASP A 162 -7.01 7.12 3.81
N PRO A 163 -6.50 6.80 5.02
CA PRO A 163 -6.00 7.81 5.94
C PRO A 163 -4.59 8.28 5.56
N ARG A 164 -3.96 7.68 4.55
CA ARG A 164 -2.59 8.04 4.15
C ARG A 164 -2.58 9.43 3.54
N ILE A 165 -1.60 10.22 3.95
CA ILE A 165 -1.30 11.51 3.35
C ILE A 165 -0.34 11.25 2.18
N ILE A 166 -0.89 11.18 0.97
CA ILE A 166 -0.10 10.99 -0.25
C ILE A 166 0.27 12.37 -0.81
N PRO A 167 1.57 12.70 -0.96
CA PRO A 167 1.95 13.97 -1.57
C PRO A 167 1.53 13.99 -3.03
N THR A 168 1.06 15.14 -3.49
CA THR A 168 0.69 15.33 -4.90
C THR A 168 1.93 15.59 -5.74
N VAL A 169 1.86 15.28 -7.04
CA VAL A 169 2.94 15.60 -8.00
C VAL A 169 2.46 16.67 -8.97
N PRO A 170 2.47 17.97 -8.59
CA PRO A 170 1.95 19.05 -9.43
C PRO A 170 2.77 19.33 -10.70
N ASN A 171 4.05 18.95 -10.72
CA ASN A 171 4.92 19.25 -11.85
C ASN A 171 6.04 18.22 -12.01
N THR A 172 6.36 17.91 -13.26
CA THR A 172 7.47 17.05 -13.66
C THR A 172 8.22 17.70 -14.82
N ILE A 173 9.54 17.85 -14.69
CA ILE A 173 10.40 18.46 -15.70
C ILE A 173 11.42 17.42 -16.15
N GLN A 174 11.46 17.16 -17.46
CA GLN A 174 12.55 16.42 -18.07
C GLN A 174 13.69 17.40 -18.40
N SER A 175 14.90 17.06 -17.98
CA SER A 175 16.13 17.80 -18.20
C SER A 175 17.28 16.84 -18.51
N GLY A 176 18.52 17.33 -18.53
CA GLY A 176 19.70 16.53 -18.88
C GLY A 176 19.93 16.44 -20.39
N SER A 177 20.91 15.64 -20.77
CA SER A 177 21.25 15.39 -22.17
C SER A 177 20.47 14.19 -22.72
N ALA A 178 20.54 13.97 -24.04
CA ALA A 178 19.97 12.77 -24.65
C ALA A 178 20.58 11.47 -24.09
N ASP A 179 21.87 11.49 -23.76
CA ASP A 179 22.63 10.32 -23.27
C ASP A 179 22.53 10.11 -21.76
N THR A 180 22.22 11.18 -21.02
CA THR A 180 22.11 11.18 -19.55
C THR A 180 20.87 11.96 -19.13
N PRO A 181 19.66 11.43 -19.42
CA PRO A 181 18.43 12.12 -19.12
C PRO A 181 18.21 12.20 -17.61
N ARG A 182 17.48 13.23 -17.21
CA ARG A 182 17.12 13.52 -15.82
C ARG A 182 15.65 13.92 -15.75
N ILE A 183 14.97 13.47 -14.71
CA ILE A 183 13.61 13.90 -14.39
C ILE A 183 13.60 14.49 -12.99
N GLU A 184 13.04 15.68 -12.86
CA GLU A 184 12.74 16.32 -11.59
C GLU A 184 11.23 16.34 -11.40
N ALA A 185 10.75 15.88 -10.26
CA ALA A 185 9.34 15.92 -9.89
C ALA A 185 9.16 16.68 -8.58
N VAL A 186 8.29 17.68 -8.57
CA VAL A 186 7.94 18.39 -7.35
C VAL A 186 6.87 17.55 -6.64
N LEU A 187 7.15 17.13 -5.41
CA LEU A 187 6.18 16.50 -4.52
C LEU A 187 5.70 17.55 -3.52
N ALA A 188 4.38 17.77 -3.46
CA ALA A 188 3.75 18.75 -2.60
C ALA A 188 2.94 18.08 -1.48
N ASN A 189 3.27 18.41 -0.24
CA ASN A 189 2.58 17.95 0.95
C ASN A 189 1.57 19.00 1.41
N GLY A 190 0.28 18.73 1.20
CA GLY A 190 -0.80 19.61 1.64
C GLY A 190 -1.15 19.51 3.13
N SER A 191 -0.53 18.59 3.88
CA SER A 191 -0.88 18.36 5.28
C SER A 191 -0.09 19.23 6.25
N ALA A 192 -0.57 19.32 7.49
CA ALA A 192 0.07 20.05 8.58
C ALA A 192 1.27 19.30 9.21
N LEU A 193 1.53 18.05 8.80
CA LEU A 193 2.63 17.23 9.30
C LEU A 193 3.68 17.02 8.22
N PRO A 194 4.98 17.02 8.55
CA PRO A 194 6.01 16.68 7.57
C PRO A 194 5.92 15.21 7.16
N LEU A 195 6.25 14.92 5.90
CA LEU A 195 6.43 13.55 5.41
C LEU A 195 7.92 13.20 5.41
N MET A 196 8.27 12.04 5.95
CA MET A 196 9.66 11.59 6.08
C MET A 196 9.91 10.35 5.25
N ASN A 197 11.12 10.23 4.69
CA ASN A 197 11.59 9.06 3.94
C ASN A 197 10.60 8.58 2.86
N VAL A 198 10.00 9.52 2.13
CA VAL A 198 9.04 9.21 1.07
C VAL A 198 9.81 8.64 -0.11
N ARG A 199 9.64 7.34 -0.37
CA ARG A 199 10.12 6.71 -1.60
C ARG A 199 9.23 7.16 -2.76
N ALA A 200 9.82 7.57 -3.86
CA ALA A 200 9.11 7.91 -5.09
C ALA A 200 9.66 7.06 -6.23
N ILE A 201 8.75 6.49 -7.02
CA ILE A 201 9.08 5.72 -8.23
C ILE A 201 8.64 6.54 -9.43
N VAL A 202 9.45 6.57 -10.49
CA VAL A 202 9.07 7.17 -11.78
C VAL A 202 9.07 6.12 -12.87
N PHE A 203 7.99 6.04 -13.65
CA PHE A 203 7.93 5.35 -14.93
C PHE A 203 7.86 6.36 -16.07
N VAL A 204 8.75 6.20 -17.05
CA VAL A 204 8.73 6.94 -18.31
C VAL A 204 8.15 6.03 -19.36
N ARG A 205 7.12 6.50 -20.08
CA ARG A 205 6.45 5.72 -21.13
C ARG A 205 6.57 6.39 -22.48
N ASP A 206 6.60 5.56 -23.53
CA ASP A 206 6.53 6.00 -24.92
C ASP A 206 5.08 6.29 -25.38
N ALA A 207 4.92 6.71 -26.63
CA ALA A 207 3.60 7.00 -27.21
C ALA A 207 2.66 5.77 -27.29
N TYR A 208 3.22 4.55 -27.16
CA TYR A 208 2.49 3.28 -27.14
C TYR A 208 2.21 2.79 -25.72
N LYS A 209 2.50 3.62 -24.69
CA LYS A 209 2.36 3.32 -23.25
C LYS A 209 3.32 2.25 -22.71
N ASN A 210 4.34 1.86 -23.47
CA ASN A 210 5.38 0.97 -22.98
C ASN A 210 6.27 1.71 -21.98
N VAL A 211 6.59 1.08 -20.85
CA VAL A 211 7.63 1.61 -19.95
C VAL A 211 8.99 1.45 -20.63
N ILE A 212 9.69 2.57 -20.79
CA ILE A 212 10.99 2.66 -21.48
C ILE A 212 12.13 3.00 -20.51
N ALA A 213 11.80 3.60 -19.37
CA ALA A 213 12.74 3.83 -18.29
C ALA A 213 12.01 3.86 -16.96
N ALA A 214 12.71 3.47 -15.90
CA ALA A 214 12.23 3.61 -14.54
C ALA A 214 13.38 3.91 -13.59
N SER A 215 13.07 4.62 -12.52
CA SER A 215 14.01 4.95 -11.45
C SER A 215 13.25 5.15 -10.14
N GLU A 216 13.97 5.10 -9.03
CA GLU A 216 13.43 5.45 -7.71
C GLU A 216 14.38 6.39 -6.98
N THR A 217 13.82 7.15 -6.06
CA THR A 217 14.57 7.99 -5.15
C THR A 217 13.84 8.08 -3.81
N ILE A 218 14.53 8.52 -2.77
CA ILE A 218 13.95 8.71 -1.44
C ILE A 218 14.10 10.18 -1.07
N LEU A 219 12.97 10.83 -0.79
CA LEU A 219 12.94 12.17 -0.24
C LEU A 219 13.00 12.06 1.28
N PRO A 220 14.08 12.51 1.94
CA PRO A 220 14.21 12.36 3.38
C PRO A 220 13.17 13.17 4.14
N LEU A 221 12.75 14.32 3.58
CA LEU A 221 11.77 15.23 4.17
C LEU A 221 10.99 15.95 3.07
N ILE A 222 9.67 15.99 3.21
CA ILE A 222 8.78 16.95 2.56
C ILE A 222 8.12 17.77 3.68
N PRO A 223 8.44 19.08 3.81
CA PRO A 223 7.90 19.91 4.90
C PRO A 223 6.37 19.90 4.96
N ALA A 224 5.82 20.17 6.15
CA ALA A 224 4.39 20.45 6.30
C ALA A 224 3.99 21.64 5.40
N GLN A 225 2.89 21.51 4.68
CA GLN A 225 2.40 22.52 3.73
C GLN A 225 3.47 23.02 2.73
N GLY A 226 4.42 22.15 2.40
CA GLY A 226 5.59 22.49 1.59
C GLY A 226 5.88 21.47 0.50
N ASN A 227 6.94 21.74 -0.24
CA ASN A 227 7.32 20.95 -1.41
C ASN A 227 8.76 20.45 -1.28
N ALA A 228 9.06 19.33 -1.94
CA ALA A 228 10.40 18.83 -2.13
C ALA A 228 10.56 18.27 -3.56
N THR A 229 11.77 18.34 -4.11
CA THR A 229 12.04 17.89 -5.47
C THR A 229 12.66 16.50 -5.46
N ALA A 230 11.96 15.53 -6.00
CA ALA A 230 12.50 14.21 -6.34
C ALA A 230 13.35 14.33 -7.61
N THR A 231 14.58 13.82 -7.56
CA THR A 231 15.47 13.75 -8.73
C THR A 231 15.69 12.31 -9.13
N PHE A 232 15.47 12.02 -10.42
CA PHE A 232 15.69 10.73 -11.05
C PHE A 232 16.70 10.89 -12.18
N THR A 233 17.69 10.00 -12.23
CA THR A 233 18.78 10.06 -13.21
C THR A 233 18.97 8.72 -13.90
N TRP A 234 19.40 8.78 -15.15
CA TRP A 234 19.85 7.64 -15.93
C TRP A 234 21.21 7.92 -16.52
N ASN A 235 22.02 6.87 -16.64
CA ASN A 235 23.37 6.90 -17.22
C ASN A 235 23.38 6.47 -18.69
N SER A 236 22.21 6.35 -19.31
CA SER A 236 22.03 5.98 -20.71
C SER A 236 20.78 6.66 -21.28
N ALA A 237 20.77 6.84 -22.60
CA ALA A 237 19.64 7.37 -23.33
C ALA A 237 18.39 6.49 -23.17
N PHE A 238 17.21 7.11 -23.18
CA PHE A 238 15.97 6.37 -23.29
C PHE A 238 15.91 5.62 -24.63
N SER A 239 15.32 4.40 -24.62
CA SER A 239 15.22 3.57 -25.83
C SER A 239 14.30 4.18 -26.91
N SER A 240 13.47 5.16 -26.56
CA SER A 240 12.59 5.88 -27.46
C SER A 240 12.22 7.24 -26.86
N VAL A 241 11.49 8.07 -27.63
CA VAL A 241 11.02 9.38 -27.17
C VAL A 241 9.98 9.22 -26.05
N PRO A 242 10.16 9.89 -24.89
CA PRO A 242 9.15 9.95 -23.84
C PRO A 242 7.86 10.63 -24.30
N ALA A 243 6.72 10.04 -23.96
CA ALA A 243 5.40 10.62 -24.18
C ALA A 243 4.66 10.94 -22.86
N SER A 244 4.93 10.18 -21.79
CA SER A 244 4.37 10.46 -20.46
C SER A 244 5.33 10.08 -19.34
N ILE A 245 5.32 10.86 -18.27
CA ILE A 245 6.09 10.65 -17.05
C ILE A 245 5.10 10.44 -15.91
N GLU A 246 5.16 9.28 -15.27
CA GLU A 246 4.30 8.90 -14.16
C GLU A 246 5.15 8.77 -12.91
N VAL A 247 4.89 9.61 -11.89
CA VAL A 247 5.63 9.59 -10.62
C VAL A 247 4.66 9.21 -9.51
N MET A 248 4.99 8.14 -8.79
CA MET A 248 4.16 7.63 -7.70
C MET A 248 4.94 7.63 -6.37
N PRO A 249 4.54 8.47 -5.41
CA PRO A 249 5.00 8.37 -4.03
C PRO A 249 4.47 7.09 -3.38
N ILE A 250 5.35 6.36 -2.70
CA ILE A 250 5.01 5.13 -1.98
C ILE A 250 4.85 5.46 -0.50
N ILE A 251 3.60 5.47 -0.04
CA ILE A 251 3.27 5.61 1.39
C ILE A 251 2.78 4.25 1.90
N PRO A 252 3.45 3.64 2.88
CA PRO A 252 3.02 2.38 3.47
C PRO A 252 1.58 2.44 3.98
N LEU A 253 0.87 1.31 3.89
CA LEU A 253 -0.43 1.16 4.54
C LEU A 253 -0.27 1.21 6.08
N PRO A 254 -1.28 1.72 6.81
CA PRO A 254 -1.28 1.76 8.27
C PRO A 254 -1.06 0.37 8.89
#